data_AF-A0A933I4T9-F1
#
_entry.id   AF-A0A933I4T9-F1
#
_cell.length_a   1.000
_cell.length_b   1.000
_cell.length_c   1.000
_cell.angle_alpha   90.00
_cell.angle_beta   90.00
_cell.angle_gamma   90.00
#
_symmetry.space_group_name_H-M   'P 1'
#
loop_
_entity.id
_entity.type
_entity.pdbx_description
1 polymer ?
#
loop_
_entity_poly.entity_id
_entity_poly.type
_entity_poly.pdbx_seq_one_letter_code
_entity_poly.pdbx_strand_id
1 'polypeptide(L)'
;MLDFSSLYNSGDNKEKPRDQLPLKPEENHQDNTSKKNIPQDLPLKKTELYQDPAHSGAGISFSDINFSQEDGNFNEYVFQNSKQFYLDCLLLAENAIVCLRQSGKVDFVKIAKKISDLTENITFGDKYYLVLMNDIKYDNFLAMDLVNVAILAIEIGIQAGYNRSRLESLALAAFFHDIGLARMQNLINSTRTLTFNEVMQIKSHPLTVKEILQDSGIPDEVINGGLHHHERLDGSGYPAGLKGNQISDFGQIIAVADIFESLTHPRPFRSHLDSLEAFKTIFQTKFYRLNPRYVDALIKSVGFYPLGSWVKLDDGFVGKVVFVDKQYPLRPVILLLFDPSRKSLEAPKRLDMRKHIESKIKSILSPQEVIAFSASSDNSRQQISESS
;
A
#
# COMPACT_ATOMS: atom_id res chain seq x y z
N MET A 1 2.23 8.88 -0.56
CA MET A 1 2.51 9.77 0.57
C MET A 1 3.88 9.64 1.22
N LEU A 2 4.45 10.78 1.65
CA LEU A 2 5.59 10.88 2.56
C LEU A 2 5.13 10.46 3.97
N ASP A 3 5.71 9.40 4.52
CA ASP A 3 5.46 8.99 5.91
C ASP A 3 6.18 9.94 6.86
N PHE A 4 5.47 11.00 7.28
CA PHE A 4 5.98 12.00 8.23
C PHE A 4 5.95 11.50 9.69
N SER A 5 5.78 10.20 9.95
CA SER A 5 5.71 9.65 11.31
C SER A 5 6.95 9.97 12.15
N SER A 6 8.12 10.12 11.52
CA SER A 6 9.39 10.48 12.18
C SER A 6 9.42 11.89 12.76
N LEU A 7 8.55 12.80 12.31
CA LEU A 7 8.43 14.17 12.86
C LEU A 7 7.55 14.23 14.12
N TYR A 8 6.93 13.12 14.53
CA TYR A 8 6.10 13.06 15.75
C TYR A 8 6.85 12.50 16.97
N ASN A 9 8.14 12.17 16.83
CA ASN A 9 8.98 11.62 17.92
C ASN A 9 9.95 12.67 18.49
N SER A 10 9.44 13.85 18.84
CA SER A 10 10.16 14.79 19.72
C SER A 10 9.23 15.20 20.86
N GLY A 11 9.14 14.35 21.87
CA GLY A 11 8.27 14.57 23.01
C GLY A 11 8.64 13.72 24.20
N ASP A 12 9.93 13.63 24.52
CA ASP A 12 10.37 13.13 25.82
C ASP A 12 11.67 13.84 26.22
N ASN A 13 11.52 15.05 26.72
CA ASN A 13 12.52 15.67 27.59
C ASN A 13 11.81 16.12 28.86
N LYS A 14 12.04 15.34 29.92
CA LYS A 14 11.69 15.70 31.29
C LYS A 14 12.55 16.88 31.72
N GLU A 15 11.96 18.03 32.03
CA GLU A 15 12.57 18.97 32.99
C GLU A 15 11.53 19.58 33.94
N LYS A 16 11.90 19.59 35.22
CA LYS A 16 11.22 20.22 36.36
C LYS A 16 11.53 21.74 36.39
N PRO A 17 10.76 22.55 37.14
CA PRO A 17 10.69 24.00 36.91
C PRO A 17 11.71 24.80 37.73
N ARG A 18 12.22 25.91 37.17
CA ARG A 18 12.76 27.06 37.94
C ARG A 18 12.57 28.40 37.20
N ASP A 19 11.82 29.27 37.87
CA ASP A 19 11.99 30.72 38.13
C ASP A 19 12.21 31.76 37.02
N GLN A 20 11.75 32.97 37.36
CA GLN A 20 11.29 34.08 36.51
C GLN A 20 12.37 35.13 36.12
N LEU A 21 12.20 35.68 34.91
CA LEU A 21 12.39 37.09 34.42
C LEU A 21 13.83 37.69 34.30
N PRO A 22 14.06 38.76 33.48
CA PRO A 22 13.44 39.19 32.21
C PRO A 22 14.42 39.64 31.08
N LEU A 23 13.83 39.96 29.92
CA LEU A 23 14.36 40.40 28.61
C LEU A 23 15.31 41.63 28.56
N LYS A 24 16.26 41.65 27.59
CA LYS A 24 16.52 42.73 26.57
C LYS A 24 17.77 42.43 25.65
N PRO A 25 18.00 43.16 24.51
CA PRO A 25 18.39 42.57 23.20
C PRO A 25 19.74 43.04 22.57
N GLU A 26 20.06 42.47 21.38
CA GLU A 26 21.04 42.90 20.31
C GLU A 26 22.55 42.77 20.64
N GLU A 27 23.55 42.48 19.78
CA GLU A 27 23.76 42.30 18.32
C GLU A 27 25.18 41.66 18.05
N ASN A 28 25.37 41.02 16.88
CA ASN A 28 26.59 40.73 16.05
C ASN A 28 28.05 40.61 16.59
N HIS A 29 28.76 39.50 16.28
CA HIS A 29 29.88 39.39 15.29
C HIS A 29 30.63 38.03 15.31
N GLN A 30 31.29 37.73 14.19
CA GLN A 30 32.14 36.57 13.76
C GLN A 30 33.29 36.25 14.76
N ASP A 31 34.03 35.12 14.78
CA ASP A 31 34.52 34.19 13.76
C ASP A 31 35.17 32.92 14.41
N ASN A 32 35.46 31.92 13.57
CA ASN A 32 36.56 30.93 13.64
C ASN A 32 36.40 29.48 14.19
N THR A 33 36.36 28.56 13.21
CA THR A 33 37.11 27.31 13.01
C THR A 33 37.12 26.17 14.03
N SER A 34 36.68 24.99 13.58
CA SER A 34 37.48 23.75 13.57
C SER A 34 36.90 22.70 12.63
N LYS A 35 37.72 22.32 11.63
CA LYS A 35 37.45 21.32 10.59
C LYS A 35 37.46 19.90 11.18
N LYS A 36 36.47 19.08 10.81
CA LYS A 36 36.61 17.62 10.73
C LYS A 36 36.28 17.18 9.31
N ASN A 37 37.28 16.61 8.64
CA ASN A 37 37.23 16.11 7.27
C ASN A 37 36.21 14.96 7.14
N ILE A 38 35.31 15.07 6.16
CA ILE A 38 34.49 13.97 5.64
C ILE A 38 34.86 13.84 4.15
N PRO A 39 35.21 12.64 3.64
CA PRO A 39 35.62 12.47 2.25
C PRO A 39 34.53 12.89 1.25
N GLN A 40 34.94 13.69 0.26
CA GLN A 40 34.19 13.98 -0.95
C GLN A 40 34.21 12.77 -1.90
N ASP A 41 33.03 12.54 -2.49
CA ASP A 41 32.71 11.86 -3.75
C ASP A 41 33.10 10.38 -3.98
N LEU A 42 32.05 9.55 -4.04
CA LEU A 42 31.86 8.65 -5.19
C LEU A 42 30.43 8.81 -5.74
N PRO A 43 30.24 9.14 -7.03
CA PRO A 43 28.92 9.19 -7.63
C PRO A 43 28.43 7.77 -7.93
N LEU A 44 27.29 7.37 -7.37
CA LEU A 44 26.62 6.13 -7.78
C LEU A 44 25.84 6.39 -9.07
N LYS A 45 26.22 5.66 -10.12
CA LYS A 45 25.75 5.83 -11.50
C LYS A 45 24.30 5.38 -11.67
N LYS A 46 23.59 6.11 -12.54
CA LYS A 46 22.17 6.02 -12.88
C LYS A 46 21.86 5.04 -14.02
N THR A 47 22.77 4.13 -14.35
CA THR A 47 22.78 3.43 -15.64
C THR A 47 22.73 1.91 -15.50
N GLU A 48 21.62 1.38 -14.98
CA GLU A 48 21.15 0.01 -15.29
C GLU A 48 19.61 0.01 -15.40
N LEU A 49 19.08 1.06 -16.03
CA LEU A 49 17.67 1.19 -16.41
C LEU A 49 17.46 0.51 -17.76
N TYR A 50 16.48 -0.41 -17.78
CA TYR A 50 15.81 -1.02 -18.93
C TYR A 50 16.63 -2.02 -19.75
N GLN A 51 16.35 -3.31 -19.52
CA GLN A 51 15.67 -4.20 -20.46
C GLN A 51 15.51 -5.58 -19.80
N ASP A 52 14.30 -6.01 -19.47
CA ASP A 52 14.02 -7.45 -19.30
C ASP A 52 12.52 -7.77 -19.46
N PRO A 53 12.12 -8.56 -20.47
CA PRO A 53 10.75 -9.00 -20.70
C PRO A 53 10.39 -10.17 -19.77
N ALA A 54 9.67 -9.91 -18.68
CA ALA A 54 9.14 -10.97 -17.82
C ALA A 54 7.63 -10.83 -17.62
N HIS A 55 6.88 -11.27 -18.63
CA HIS A 55 5.60 -11.91 -18.40
C HIS A 55 5.80 -13.14 -17.50
N SER A 56 4.88 -13.35 -16.55
CA SER A 56 4.75 -14.55 -15.71
C SER A 56 6.04 -15.03 -15.04
N GLY A 57 6.18 -14.75 -13.73
CA GLY A 57 7.18 -15.40 -12.90
C GLY A 57 7.21 -16.92 -13.17
N ALA A 58 8.37 -17.42 -13.57
CA ALA A 58 8.71 -18.83 -13.65
C ALA A 58 7.69 -19.75 -14.37
N GLY A 59 7.14 -19.36 -15.52
CA GLY A 59 6.48 -20.31 -16.44
C GLY A 59 5.34 -21.16 -15.86
N ILE A 60 4.78 -20.76 -14.72
CA ILE A 60 3.57 -21.32 -14.15
C ILE A 60 2.65 -20.12 -13.99
N SER A 61 1.84 -19.89 -15.02
CA SER A 61 0.75 -18.95 -14.90
C SER A 61 -0.18 -19.43 -13.78
N PHE A 62 -0.81 -18.50 -13.08
CA PHE A 62 -1.84 -18.85 -12.09
C PHE A 62 -2.97 -19.69 -12.76
N SER A 63 -3.14 -19.56 -14.08
CA SER A 63 -4.01 -20.38 -14.94
C SER A 63 -3.62 -21.84 -15.07
N ASP A 64 -2.36 -22.21 -14.80
CA ASP A 64 -1.83 -23.54 -15.09
C ASP A 64 -2.03 -24.52 -13.91
N ILE A 65 -2.64 -24.04 -12.82
CA ILE A 65 -2.89 -24.80 -11.61
C ILE A 65 -4.34 -25.28 -11.65
N ASN A 66 -4.52 -26.60 -11.79
CA ASN A 66 -5.83 -27.24 -11.83
C ASN A 66 -6.42 -27.33 -10.40
N PHE A 67 -7.28 -26.38 -10.05
CA PHE A 67 -7.98 -26.36 -8.76
C PHE A 67 -9.19 -27.31 -8.80
N SER A 68 -9.19 -28.33 -7.94
CA SER A 68 -10.32 -29.24 -7.77
C SER A 68 -11.44 -28.59 -6.93
N GLN A 69 -12.44 -28.12 -7.67
CA GLN A 69 -13.89 -27.88 -7.41
C GLN A 69 -14.50 -27.51 -6.06
N GLU A 70 -13.80 -27.39 -4.93
CA GLU A 70 -14.49 -27.02 -3.66
C GLU A 70 -14.15 -25.65 -3.07
N ASP A 71 -13.08 -24.95 -3.48
CA ASP A 71 -12.76 -23.62 -2.89
C ASP A 71 -11.99 -22.70 -3.87
N GLY A 72 -12.70 -21.97 -4.74
CA GLY A 72 -12.13 -20.82 -5.44
C GLY A 72 -11.13 -21.16 -6.53
N ASN A 73 -11.62 -21.72 -7.65
CA ASN A 73 -10.82 -21.83 -8.87
C ASN A 73 -10.35 -20.44 -9.28
N PHE A 74 -9.03 -20.27 -9.37
CA PHE A 74 -8.47 -19.18 -10.14
C PHE A 74 -9.07 -19.24 -11.55
N ASN A 75 -9.64 -18.12 -11.97
CA ASN A 75 -10.31 -17.98 -13.24
C ASN A 75 -9.50 -16.98 -14.05
N GLU A 76 -8.66 -17.50 -14.95
CA GLU A 76 -7.77 -16.70 -15.80
C GLU A 76 -8.55 -15.63 -16.58
N TYR A 77 -9.71 -15.98 -17.11
CA TYR A 77 -10.55 -15.03 -17.84
C TYR A 77 -11.01 -13.87 -16.95
N VAL A 78 -11.50 -14.19 -15.73
CA VAL A 78 -11.87 -13.16 -14.77
C VAL A 78 -10.65 -12.34 -14.37
N PHE A 79 -9.51 -12.97 -14.04
CA PHE A 79 -8.27 -12.29 -13.67
C PHE A 79 -7.80 -11.29 -14.76
N GLN A 80 -7.81 -11.69 -16.04
CA GLN A 80 -7.43 -10.79 -17.13
C GLN A 80 -8.42 -9.62 -17.29
N ASN A 81 -9.72 -9.85 -17.10
CA ASN A 81 -10.72 -8.78 -17.09
C ASN A 81 -10.50 -7.82 -15.91
N SER A 82 -10.28 -8.35 -14.70
CA SER A 82 -9.98 -7.54 -13.51
C SER A 82 -8.72 -6.72 -13.70
N LYS A 83 -7.68 -7.32 -14.29
CA LYS A 83 -6.42 -6.65 -14.63
C LYS A 83 -6.64 -5.50 -15.59
N GLN A 84 -7.35 -5.72 -16.69
CA GLN A 84 -7.65 -4.66 -17.66
C GLN A 84 -8.46 -3.55 -16.99
N PHE A 85 -9.47 -3.90 -16.21
CA PHE A 85 -10.30 -2.93 -15.50
C PHE A 85 -9.49 -2.11 -14.47
N TYR A 86 -8.57 -2.75 -13.75
CA TYR A 86 -7.66 -2.08 -12.83
C TYR A 86 -6.75 -1.08 -13.56
N LEU A 87 -6.17 -1.47 -14.70
CA LEU A 87 -5.38 -0.57 -15.55
C LEU A 87 -6.22 0.62 -16.06
N ASP A 88 -7.48 0.39 -16.43
CA ASP A 88 -8.40 1.46 -16.84
C ASP A 88 -8.67 2.44 -15.68
N CYS A 89 -8.76 1.94 -14.43
CA CYS A 89 -8.90 2.79 -13.24
C CYS A 89 -7.65 3.64 -12.99
N LEU A 90 -6.46 3.07 -13.14
CA LEU A 90 -5.19 3.80 -13.04
C LEU A 90 -5.08 4.91 -14.09
N LEU A 91 -5.41 4.59 -15.34
CA LEU A 91 -5.43 5.56 -16.42
C LEU A 91 -6.47 6.67 -16.17
N LEU A 92 -7.64 6.34 -15.61
CA LEU A 92 -8.64 7.32 -15.23
C LEU A 92 -8.14 8.26 -14.13
N ALA A 93 -7.48 7.72 -13.10
CA ALA A 93 -6.89 8.50 -12.01
C ALA A 93 -5.79 9.43 -12.52
N GLU A 94 -4.91 8.94 -13.40
CA GLU A 94 -3.88 9.75 -14.04
C GLU A 94 -4.47 10.89 -14.87
N ASN A 95 -5.49 10.61 -15.68
CA ASN A 95 -6.19 11.65 -16.44
C ASN A 95 -6.86 12.67 -15.51
N ALA A 96 -7.46 12.24 -14.40
CA ALA A 96 -8.05 13.15 -13.42
C ALA A 96 -6.99 14.10 -12.82
N ILE A 97 -5.81 13.58 -12.47
CA ILE A 97 -4.67 14.36 -11.97
C ILE A 97 -4.23 15.39 -13.03
N VAL A 98 -4.09 14.98 -14.29
CA VAL A 98 -3.69 15.88 -15.39
C VAL A 98 -4.73 16.97 -15.66
N CYS A 99 -6.01 16.59 -15.78
CA CYS A 99 -7.11 17.53 -16.01
C CYS A 99 -7.23 18.56 -14.90
N LEU A 100 -7.08 18.13 -13.64
CA LEU A 100 -7.12 19.02 -12.49
C LEU A 100 -5.96 20.04 -12.52
N ARG A 101 -4.77 19.63 -12.94
CA ARG A 101 -3.61 20.53 -13.10
C ARG A 101 -3.78 21.55 -14.22
N GLN A 102 -4.44 21.17 -15.31
CA GLN A 102 -4.59 22.02 -16.50
C GLN A 102 -5.81 22.94 -16.43
N SER A 103 -6.93 22.43 -15.93
CA SER A 103 -8.24 23.10 -16.02
C SER A 103 -8.88 23.40 -14.66
N GLY A 104 -8.30 22.88 -13.56
CA GLY A 104 -8.91 22.96 -12.24
C GLY A 104 -10.14 22.08 -12.04
N LYS A 105 -10.52 21.25 -13.04
CA LYS A 105 -11.73 20.44 -13.03
C LYS A 105 -11.41 18.96 -13.27
N VAL A 106 -12.28 18.10 -12.74
CA VAL A 106 -12.29 16.64 -12.97
C VAL A 106 -13.66 16.23 -13.51
N ASP A 107 -13.69 15.19 -14.35
CA ASP A 107 -14.94 14.59 -14.83
C ASP A 107 -15.51 13.67 -13.73
N PHE A 108 -16.21 14.29 -12.79
CA PHE A 108 -16.76 13.60 -11.63
C PHE A 108 -17.73 12.47 -12.02
N VAL A 109 -18.59 12.69 -13.01
CA VAL A 109 -19.59 11.69 -13.43
C VAL A 109 -18.91 10.44 -13.96
N LYS A 110 -17.88 10.60 -14.79
CA LYS A 110 -17.09 9.48 -15.32
C LYS A 110 -16.37 8.72 -14.20
N ILE A 111 -15.80 9.44 -13.23
CA ILE A 111 -15.12 8.84 -12.07
C ILE A 111 -16.11 8.07 -11.19
N ALA A 112 -17.21 8.71 -10.78
CA ALA A 112 -18.23 8.09 -9.95
C ALA A 112 -18.78 6.81 -10.57
N LYS A 113 -19.03 6.80 -11.89
CA LYS A 113 -19.45 5.60 -12.61
C LYS A 113 -18.39 4.49 -12.54
N LYS A 114 -17.14 4.80 -12.88
CA LYS A 114 -16.06 3.79 -12.87
C LYS A 114 -15.82 3.21 -11.47
N ILE A 115 -15.93 4.03 -10.43
CA ILE A 115 -15.77 3.60 -9.04
C ILE A 115 -16.98 2.81 -8.54
N SER A 116 -18.19 3.11 -9.01
CA SER A 116 -19.37 2.26 -8.77
C SER A 116 -19.20 0.88 -9.43
N ASP A 117 -18.73 0.83 -10.68
CA ASP A 117 -18.40 -0.43 -11.37
C ASP A 117 -17.32 -1.23 -10.61
N LEU A 118 -16.26 -0.56 -10.11
CA LEU A 118 -15.23 -1.19 -9.28
C LEU A 118 -15.81 -1.78 -7.99
N THR A 119 -16.66 -1.00 -7.32
CA THR A 119 -17.35 -1.43 -6.09
C THR A 119 -18.21 -2.65 -6.37
N GLU A 120 -18.95 -2.66 -7.48
CA GLU A 120 -19.78 -3.77 -7.90
C GLU A 120 -18.95 -5.04 -8.10
N ASN A 121 -17.86 -4.98 -8.87
CA ASN A 121 -16.98 -6.14 -9.11
C ASN A 121 -16.45 -6.75 -7.80
N ILE A 122 -15.96 -5.92 -6.88
CA ILE A 122 -15.44 -6.38 -5.58
C ILE A 122 -16.57 -6.98 -4.73
N THR A 123 -17.75 -6.33 -4.69
CA THR A 123 -18.89 -6.87 -3.93
C THR A 123 -19.43 -8.20 -4.48
N PHE A 124 -19.26 -8.47 -5.78
CA PHE A 124 -19.56 -9.76 -6.38
C PHE A 124 -18.46 -10.82 -6.18
N GLY A 125 -17.42 -10.50 -5.41
CA GLY A 125 -16.41 -11.45 -4.97
C GLY A 125 -15.15 -11.50 -5.81
N ASP A 126 -14.93 -10.51 -6.69
CA ASP A 126 -13.67 -10.39 -7.43
C ASP A 126 -12.54 -9.94 -6.49
N LYS A 127 -11.78 -10.92 -5.99
CA LYS A 127 -10.63 -10.70 -5.10
C LYS A 127 -9.33 -10.43 -5.84
N TYR A 128 -9.31 -10.45 -7.18
CA TYR A 128 -8.08 -10.27 -7.93
C TYR A 128 -7.51 -8.86 -7.79
N TYR A 129 -8.35 -7.86 -7.50
CA TYR A 129 -7.89 -6.48 -7.25
C TYR A 129 -6.86 -6.39 -6.12
N LEU A 130 -7.02 -7.14 -5.03
CA LEU A 130 -6.04 -7.19 -3.94
C LEU A 130 -4.68 -7.78 -4.37
N VAL A 131 -4.71 -8.71 -5.34
CA VAL A 131 -3.49 -9.30 -5.92
C VAL A 131 -2.84 -8.28 -6.88
N LEU A 132 -3.64 -7.65 -7.74
CA LEU A 132 -3.18 -6.72 -8.78
C LEU A 132 -2.49 -5.48 -8.21
N MET A 133 -2.90 -5.00 -7.03
CA MET A 133 -2.25 -3.91 -6.30
C MET A 133 -0.75 -4.16 -6.05
N ASN A 134 -0.35 -5.42 -5.89
CA ASN A 134 1.03 -5.83 -5.62
C ASN A 134 1.79 -6.23 -6.89
N ASP A 135 1.09 -6.82 -7.86
CA ASP A 135 1.72 -7.39 -9.06
C ASP A 135 1.93 -6.37 -10.19
N ILE A 136 1.13 -5.30 -10.24
CA ILE A 136 1.20 -4.29 -11.30
C ILE A 136 2.07 -3.12 -10.88
N LYS A 137 3.13 -2.87 -11.65
CA LYS A 137 3.92 -1.63 -11.56
C LYS A 137 3.29 -0.55 -12.44
N TYR A 138 3.21 0.67 -11.92
CA TYR A 138 2.74 1.84 -12.64
C TYR A 138 3.56 3.06 -12.22
N ASP A 139 3.95 3.90 -13.18
CA ASP A 139 4.90 4.98 -12.92
C ASP A 139 4.30 6.12 -12.09
N ASN A 140 3.00 6.35 -12.24
CA ASN A 140 2.30 7.42 -11.53
C ASN A 140 1.83 6.93 -10.16
N PHE A 141 2.70 7.09 -9.15
CA PHE A 141 2.43 6.67 -7.78
C PHE A 141 1.17 7.29 -7.18
N LEU A 142 0.83 8.54 -7.51
CA LEU A 142 -0.40 9.15 -7.02
C LEU A 142 -1.63 8.46 -7.62
N ALA A 143 -1.62 8.17 -8.92
CA ALA A 143 -2.71 7.44 -9.56
C ALA A 143 -2.91 6.04 -8.96
N MET A 144 -1.82 5.33 -8.65
CA MET A 144 -1.89 4.04 -7.94
C MET A 144 -2.49 4.19 -6.54
N ASP A 145 -1.99 5.15 -5.76
CA ASP A 145 -2.40 5.40 -4.38
C ASP A 145 -3.92 5.66 -4.30
N LEU A 146 -4.46 6.52 -5.18
CA LEU A 146 -5.91 6.78 -5.26
C LEU A 146 -6.75 5.51 -5.52
N VAL A 147 -6.30 4.65 -6.44
CA VAL A 147 -7.04 3.42 -6.81
C VAL A 147 -6.88 2.34 -5.74
N ASN A 148 -5.68 2.14 -5.22
CA ASN A 148 -5.36 1.15 -4.21
C ASN A 148 -6.12 1.42 -2.90
N VAL A 149 -6.12 2.68 -2.44
CA VAL A 149 -6.85 3.08 -1.24
C VAL A 149 -8.35 2.91 -1.43
N ALA A 150 -8.90 3.14 -2.63
CA ALA A 150 -10.30 2.85 -2.94
C ALA A 150 -10.63 1.35 -2.82
N ILE A 151 -9.80 0.47 -3.38
CA ILE A 151 -9.96 -0.99 -3.28
C ILE A 151 -9.94 -1.43 -1.80
N LEU A 152 -8.93 -0.98 -1.04
CA LEU A 152 -8.80 -1.31 0.38
C LEU A 152 -9.98 -0.77 1.21
N ALA A 153 -10.45 0.44 0.92
CA ALA A 153 -11.59 1.02 1.62
C ALA A 153 -12.89 0.25 1.36
N ILE A 154 -13.14 -0.21 0.13
CA ILE A 154 -14.27 -1.09 -0.21
C ILE A 154 -14.19 -2.37 0.62
N GLU A 155 -13.03 -3.02 0.62
CA GLU A 155 -12.79 -4.26 1.35
C GLU A 155 -12.99 -4.11 2.87
N ILE A 156 -12.49 -3.02 3.46
CA ILE A 156 -12.74 -2.69 4.88
C ILE A 156 -14.24 -2.45 5.12
N GLY A 157 -14.89 -1.70 4.24
CA GLY A 157 -16.32 -1.38 4.33
C GLY A 157 -17.21 -2.62 4.28
N ILE A 158 -16.88 -3.59 3.44
CA ILE A 158 -17.58 -4.88 3.35
C ILE A 158 -17.52 -5.60 4.70
N GLN A 159 -16.33 -5.71 5.31
CA GLN A 159 -16.18 -6.36 6.63
C GLN A 159 -16.81 -5.55 7.75
N ALA A 160 -16.89 -4.22 7.59
CA ALA A 160 -17.56 -3.34 8.53
C ALA A 160 -19.11 -3.40 8.41
N GLY A 161 -19.65 -4.11 7.41
CA GLY A 161 -21.08 -4.32 7.21
C GLY A 161 -21.78 -3.20 6.43
N TYR A 162 -21.05 -2.45 5.59
CA TYR A 162 -21.66 -1.39 4.78
C TYR A 162 -22.47 -1.97 3.63
N ASN A 163 -23.60 -1.34 3.33
CA ASN A 163 -24.41 -1.68 2.15
C ASN A 163 -23.78 -1.09 0.87
N ARG A 164 -24.26 -1.52 -0.30
CA ARG A 164 -23.73 -1.10 -1.61
C ARG A 164 -23.64 0.42 -1.76
N SER A 165 -24.70 1.16 -1.46
CA SER A 165 -24.72 2.64 -1.63
C SER A 165 -23.67 3.33 -0.74
N ARG A 166 -23.48 2.84 0.49
CA ARG A 166 -22.45 3.37 1.40
C ARG A 166 -21.04 2.97 0.96
N LEU A 167 -20.88 1.77 0.40
CA LEU A 167 -19.61 1.33 -0.20
C LEU A 167 -19.22 2.18 -1.40
N GLU A 168 -20.16 2.49 -2.30
CA GLU A 168 -19.90 3.36 -3.46
C GLU A 168 -19.46 4.76 -3.03
N SER A 169 -20.12 5.32 -2.00
CA SER A 169 -19.75 6.61 -1.43
C SER A 169 -18.37 6.57 -0.75
N LEU A 170 -18.07 5.51 0.00
CA LEU A 170 -16.77 5.29 0.64
C LEU A 170 -15.65 5.12 -0.39
N ALA A 171 -15.89 4.33 -1.44
CA ALA A 171 -14.95 4.10 -2.53
C ALA A 171 -14.61 5.41 -3.26
N LEU A 172 -15.62 6.24 -3.47
CA LEU A 172 -15.44 7.55 -4.09
C LEU A 172 -14.66 8.51 -3.20
N ALA A 173 -14.94 8.50 -1.89
CA ALA A 173 -14.21 9.29 -0.91
C ALA A 173 -12.73 8.88 -0.85
N ALA A 174 -12.48 7.57 -0.85
CA ALA A 174 -11.16 6.98 -0.89
C ALA A 174 -10.43 7.30 -2.20
N PHE A 175 -11.09 7.23 -3.35
CA PHE A 175 -10.49 7.60 -4.63
C PHE A 175 -10.05 9.07 -4.67
N PHE A 176 -10.79 9.97 -4.02
CA PHE A 176 -10.45 11.39 -4.00
C PHE A 176 -9.60 11.83 -2.80
N HIS A 177 -9.25 10.94 -1.87
CA HIS A 177 -8.64 11.34 -0.60
C HIS A 177 -7.38 12.20 -0.77
N ASP A 178 -6.58 11.88 -1.79
CA ASP A 178 -5.30 12.51 -2.09
C ASP A 178 -5.29 13.33 -3.38
N ILE A 179 -6.44 13.54 -4.02
CA ILE A 179 -6.50 14.24 -5.31
C ILE A 179 -5.95 15.68 -5.22
N GLY A 180 -6.00 16.28 -4.03
CA GLY A 180 -5.40 17.59 -3.75
C GLY A 180 -3.89 17.66 -4.01
N LEU A 181 -3.17 16.53 -3.87
CA LEU A 181 -1.74 16.44 -4.16
C LEU A 181 -1.41 16.68 -5.63
N ALA A 182 -2.38 16.57 -6.54
CA ALA A 182 -2.21 16.93 -7.96
C ALA A 182 -1.74 18.38 -8.13
N ARG A 183 -2.17 19.31 -7.26
CA ARG A 183 -1.72 20.72 -7.28
C ARG A 183 -0.30 20.91 -6.72
N MET A 184 0.30 19.87 -6.14
CA MET A 184 1.58 19.90 -5.44
C MET A 184 2.57 18.89 -6.03
N GLN A 185 2.38 18.49 -7.30
CA GLN A 185 3.13 17.40 -7.91
C GLN A 185 4.65 17.65 -7.94
N ASN A 186 5.06 18.91 -8.08
CA ASN A 186 6.47 19.31 -8.03
C ASN A 186 7.12 19.06 -6.65
N LEU A 187 6.34 19.10 -5.57
CA LEU A 187 6.82 18.85 -4.22
C LEU A 187 6.86 17.35 -3.92
N ILE A 188 5.79 16.61 -4.24
CA ILE A 188 5.72 15.17 -3.96
C ILE A 188 6.67 14.34 -4.82
N ASN A 189 7.05 14.83 -6.00
CA ASN A 189 8.05 14.19 -6.88
C ASN A 189 9.47 14.72 -6.63
N SER A 190 9.67 15.58 -5.63
CA SER A 190 10.98 16.14 -5.34
C SER A 190 11.92 15.08 -4.77
N THR A 191 13.15 15.03 -5.27
CA THR A 191 14.20 14.11 -4.79
C THR A 191 15.10 14.72 -3.72
N ARG A 192 14.86 15.98 -3.35
CA ARG A 192 15.59 16.69 -2.29
C ARG A 192 14.78 16.73 -1.00
N THR A 193 15.45 17.07 0.10
CA THR A 193 14.76 17.43 1.35
C THR A 193 13.86 18.63 1.12
N LEU A 194 12.61 18.52 1.59
CA LEU A 194 11.63 19.61 1.55
C LEU A 194 11.83 20.54 2.74
N THR A 195 11.58 21.83 2.52
CA THR A 195 11.55 22.84 3.59
C THR A 195 10.29 22.67 4.46
N PHE A 196 10.30 23.22 5.66
CA PHE A 196 9.13 23.19 6.55
C PHE A 196 7.86 23.74 5.86
N ASN A 197 7.98 24.85 5.13
CA ASN A 197 6.84 25.46 4.42
C ASN A 197 6.31 24.55 3.30
N GLU A 198 7.17 23.87 2.57
CA GLU A 198 6.76 22.90 1.54
C GLU A 198 6.07 21.68 2.16
N VAL A 199 6.53 21.23 3.32
CA VAL A 199 5.85 20.16 4.08
C VAL A 199 4.47 20.64 4.56
N MET A 200 4.35 21.86 5.07
CA MET A 200 3.05 22.42 5.45
C MET A 200 2.11 22.57 4.25
N GLN A 201 2.64 22.93 3.08
CA GLN A 201 1.89 22.96 1.84
C GLN A 201 1.38 21.56 1.46
N ILE A 202 2.22 20.53 1.52
CA ILE A 202 1.76 19.15 1.30
C ILE A 202 0.66 18.79 2.32
N LYS A 203 0.83 19.13 3.60
CA LYS A 203 -0.16 18.85 4.65
C LYS A 203 -1.51 19.57 4.46
N SER A 204 -1.60 20.58 3.60
CA SER A 204 -2.87 21.25 3.30
C SER A 204 -3.71 20.54 2.23
N HIS A 205 -3.20 19.47 1.59
CA HIS A 205 -3.96 18.78 0.54
C HIS A 205 -5.35 18.27 0.94
N PRO A 206 -5.68 17.90 2.20
CA PRO A 206 -7.06 17.53 2.55
C PRO A 206 -8.02 18.72 2.42
N LEU A 207 -7.54 19.94 2.70
CA LEU A 207 -8.30 21.17 2.46
C LEU A 207 -8.47 21.42 0.96
N THR A 208 -7.41 21.17 0.17
CA THR A 208 -7.48 21.23 -1.28
C THR A 208 -8.48 20.22 -1.87
N VAL A 209 -8.60 19.02 -1.29
CA VAL A 209 -9.61 18.02 -1.68
C VAL A 209 -11.02 18.61 -1.48
N LYS A 210 -11.28 19.21 -0.31
CA LYS A 210 -12.55 19.89 -0.06
C LYS A 210 -12.83 20.99 -1.09
N GLU A 211 -11.86 21.85 -1.39
CA GLU A 211 -12.00 22.90 -2.40
C GLU A 211 -12.32 22.36 -3.80
N ILE A 212 -11.72 21.23 -4.19
CA ILE A 212 -11.95 20.60 -5.50
C ILE A 212 -13.37 20.02 -5.59
N LEU A 213 -13.87 19.47 -4.48
CA LEU A 213 -15.12 18.69 -4.49
C LEU A 213 -16.36 19.49 -4.08
N GLN A 214 -16.22 20.61 -3.36
CA GLN A 214 -17.35 21.35 -2.77
C GLN A 214 -18.44 21.76 -3.78
N ASP A 215 -18.05 22.09 -5.02
CA ASP A 215 -18.97 22.58 -6.06
C ASP A 215 -19.43 21.46 -7.01
N SER A 216 -19.11 20.20 -6.70
CA SER A 216 -19.40 19.04 -7.55
C SER A 216 -20.74 18.37 -7.25
N GLY A 217 -21.52 18.89 -6.28
CA GLY A 217 -22.81 18.30 -5.87
C GLY A 217 -22.67 16.95 -5.13
N ILE A 218 -21.49 16.69 -4.58
CA ILE A 218 -21.14 15.45 -3.90
C ILE A 218 -21.64 15.49 -2.44
N PRO A 219 -22.09 14.36 -1.86
CA PRO A 219 -22.43 14.31 -0.45
C PRO A 219 -21.26 14.69 0.46
N ASP A 220 -21.55 15.45 1.52
CA ASP A 220 -20.55 15.88 2.50
C ASP A 220 -19.79 14.71 3.14
N GLU A 221 -20.41 13.53 3.28
CA GLU A 221 -19.73 12.34 3.83
C GLU A 221 -18.52 11.93 2.97
N VAL A 222 -18.60 12.08 1.64
CA VAL A 222 -17.51 11.79 0.71
C VAL A 222 -16.38 12.82 0.86
N ILE A 223 -16.75 14.11 0.91
CA ILE A 223 -15.79 15.21 1.10
C ILE A 223 -15.08 15.07 2.45
N ASN A 224 -15.84 14.76 3.51
CA ASN A 224 -15.31 14.54 4.85
C ASN A 224 -14.40 13.32 4.93
N GLY A 225 -14.61 12.29 4.09
CA GLY A 225 -13.68 11.16 3.99
C GLY A 225 -12.28 11.62 3.58
N GLY A 226 -12.19 12.39 2.48
CA GLY A 226 -10.93 12.97 2.02
C GLY A 226 -10.39 14.07 2.95
N LEU A 227 -11.24 14.85 3.61
CA LEU A 227 -10.79 15.88 4.54
C LEU A 227 -10.19 15.30 5.83
N HIS A 228 -10.73 14.19 6.33
CA HIS A 228 -10.39 13.64 7.64
C HIS A 228 -9.45 12.44 7.62
N HIS A 229 -9.00 11.93 6.46
CA HIS A 229 -8.18 10.72 6.38
C HIS A 229 -6.81 10.82 7.10
N HIS A 230 -6.37 12.04 7.41
CA HIS A 230 -5.18 12.32 8.22
C HIS A 230 -5.44 12.65 9.69
N GLU A 231 -6.70 12.68 10.10
CA GLU A 231 -7.07 12.78 11.50
C GLU A 231 -6.76 11.48 12.25
N ARG A 232 -6.49 11.58 13.54
CA ARG A 232 -6.12 10.43 14.39
C ARG A 232 -6.96 10.45 15.66
N LEU A 233 -7.32 9.29 16.19
CA LEU A 233 -8.28 9.21 17.31
C LEU A 233 -7.83 10.00 18.56
N ASP A 234 -6.52 10.16 18.75
CA ASP A 234 -5.91 10.93 19.85
C ASP A 234 -5.86 12.45 19.59
N GLY A 235 -6.21 12.90 18.38
CA GLY A 235 -6.16 14.28 17.92
C GLY A 235 -4.78 14.74 17.47
N SER A 236 -3.80 13.83 17.31
CA SER A 236 -2.48 14.17 16.77
C SER A 236 -2.47 14.39 15.25
N GLY A 237 -3.62 14.23 14.60
CA GLY A 237 -3.79 14.32 13.16
C GLY A 237 -3.99 15.75 12.66
N TYR A 238 -4.33 15.87 11.39
CA TYR A 238 -4.55 17.14 10.68
C TYR A 238 -5.64 16.95 9.60
N PRO A 239 -6.26 18.03 9.08
CA PRO A 239 -5.95 19.46 9.29
C PRO A 239 -6.53 20.09 10.56
N ALA A 240 -7.57 19.52 11.17
CA ALA A 240 -8.34 20.14 12.26
C ALA A 240 -8.03 19.55 13.65
N GLY A 241 -7.29 18.44 13.74
CA GLY A 241 -6.92 17.83 15.03
C GLY A 241 -8.12 17.18 15.73
N LEU A 242 -9.02 16.59 14.94
CA LEU A 242 -10.25 15.97 15.40
C LEU A 242 -9.96 14.72 16.25
N LYS A 243 -10.81 14.44 17.24
CA LYS A 243 -10.65 13.31 18.18
C LYS A 243 -11.81 12.34 18.11
N GLY A 244 -11.51 11.05 18.21
CA GLY A 244 -12.51 9.98 18.30
C GLY A 244 -13.64 10.14 17.28
N ASN A 245 -14.87 10.23 17.78
CA ASN A 245 -16.09 10.32 16.97
C ASN A 245 -16.31 11.65 16.24
N GLN A 246 -15.42 12.64 16.40
CA GLN A 246 -15.43 13.84 15.57
C GLN A 246 -14.92 13.54 14.15
N ILE A 247 -14.12 12.48 14.00
CA ILE A 247 -13.60 12.01 12.72
C ILE A 247 -14.71 11.22 12.03
N SER A 248 -15.03 11.56 10.77
CA SER A 248 -16.01 10.83 9.96
C SER A 248 -15.64 9.35 9.85
N ASP A 249 -16.65 8.47 9.79
CA ASP A 249 -16.43 7.03 9.59
C ASP A 249 -15.57 6.76 8.34
N PHE A 250 -15.84 7.49 7.24
CA PHE A 250 -15.05 7.38 6.01
C PHE A 250 -13.61 7.82 6.22
N GLY A 251 -13.37 8.93 6.94
CA GLY A 251 -12.02 9.38 7.27
C GLY A 251 -11.25 8.34 8.09
N GLN A 252 -11.90 7.70 9.06
CA GLN A 252 -11.30 6.65 9.86
C GLN A 252 -10.97 5.38 9.05
N ILE A 253 -11.83 4.98 8.09
CA ILE A 253 -11.57 3.84 7.19
C ILE A 253 -10.43 4.16 6.23
N ILE A 254 -10.48 5.32 5.57
CA ILE A 254 -9.47 5.75 4.59
C ILE A 254 -8.12 5.91 5.28
N ALA A 255 -8.06 6.43 6.51
CA ALA A 255 -6.83 6.51 7.29
C ALA A 255 -6.14 5.14 7.48
N VAL A 256 -6.93 4.08 7.71
CA VAL A 256 -6.40 2.72 7.85
C VAL A 256 -5.91 2.18 6.50
N ALA A 257 -6.68 2.39 5.44
CA ALA A 257 -6.33 1.97 4.08
C ALA A 257 -5.06 2.67 3.55
N ASP A 258 -4.98 4.00 3.66
CA ASP A 258 -3.84 4.83 3.25
C ASP A 258 -2.55 4.47 4.00
N ILE A 259 -2.62 4.30 5.32
CA ILE A 259 -1.45 3.86 6.10
C ILE A 259 -0.98 2.48 5.64
N PHE A 260 -1.89 1.54 5.40
CA PHE A 260 -1.49 0.21 4.93
C PHE A 260 -0.89 0.25 3.52
N GLU A 261 -1.52 0.97 2.59
CA GLU A 261 -0.97 1.21 1.24
C GLU A 261 0.46 1.74 1.35
N SER A 262 0.64 2.85 2.07
CA SER A 262 1.91 3.57 2.10
C SER A 262 3.06 2.78 2.75
N LEU A 263 2.75 1.76 3.56
CA LEU A 263 3.72 0.82 4.12
C LEU A 263 4.06 -0.32 3.14
N THR A 264 3.08 -0.79 2.37
CA THR A 264 3.21 -1.98 1.52
C THR A 264 3.58 -1.69 0.08
N HIS A 265 3.32 -0.48 -0.42
CA HIS A 265 3.56 -0.17 -1.82
C HIS A 265 5.00 0.33 -2.06
N PRO A 266 5.74 -0.26 -3.03
CA PRO A 266 7.09 0.20 -3.39
C PRO A 266 7.09 1.68 -3.78
N ARG A 267 8.02 2.44 -3.22
CA ARG A 267 8.31 3.84 -3.63
C ARG A 267 9.78 3.95 -4.03
N PRO A 268 10.17 4.88 -4.93
CA PRO A 268 11.54 4.94 -5.46
C PRO A 268 12.64 5.14 -4.39
N PHE A 269 12.27 5.51 -3.16
CA PHE A 269 13.18 5.84 -2.07
C PHE A 269 12.85 5.13 -0.74
N ARG A 270 11.95 4.14 -0.72
CA ARG A 270 11.56 3.40 0.50
C ARG A 270 11.38 1.92 0.20
N SER A 271 12.07 1.07 0.97
CA SER A 271 11.78 -0.36 1.01
C SER A 271 10.35 -0.58 1.50
N HIS A 272 9.54 -1.27 0.70
CA HIS A 272 8.19 -1.64 1.10
C HIS A 272 8.22 -2.78 2.13
N LEU A 273 7.21 -2.81 3.01
CA LEU A 273 6.98 -3.89 3.94
C LEU A 273 6.07 -4.93 3.30
N ASP A 274 6.27 -6.21 3.63
CA ASP A 274 5.23 -7.19 3.38
C ASP A 274 4.01 -6.95 4.30
N SER A 275 2.88 -7.59 4.00
CA SER A 275 1.64 -7.35 4.75
C SER A 275 1.77 -7.67 6.24
N LEU A 276 2.54 -8.71 6.60
CA LEU A 276 2.75 -9.07 8.01
C LEU A 276 3.54 -7.98 8.74
N GLU A 277 4.62 -7.48 8.15
CA GLU A 277 5.42 -6.38 8.71
C GLU A 277 4.67 -5.05 8.74
N ALA A 278 3.82 -4.77 7.73
CA ALA A 278 2.93 -3.61 7.73
C ALA A 278 1.95 -3.66 8.90
N PHE A 279 1.30 -4.81 9.14
CA PHE A 279 0.41 -4.97 10.29
C PHE A 279 1.16 -4.84 11.62
N LYS A 280 2.34 -5.47 11.77
CA LYS A 280 3.19 -5.28 12.96
C LYS A 280 3.50 -3.81 13.21
N THR A 281 3.84 -3.07 12.16
CA THR A 281 4.12 -1.62 12.24
C THR A 281 2.89 -0.85 12.69
N ILE A 282 1.70 -1.15 12.15
CA ILE A 282 0.43 -0.55 12.56
C ILE A 282 0.15 -0.83 14.04
N PHE A 283 0.29 -2.08 14.49
CA PHE A 283 0.09 -2.45 15.89
C PHE A 283 1.08 -1.78 16.84
N GLN A 284 2.35 -1.67 16.46
CA GLN A 284 3.39 -1.11 17.33
C GLN A 284 3.33 0.42 17.41
N THR A 285 3.03 1.10 16.29
CA THR A 285 3.23 2.55 16.19
C THR A 285 1.95 3.36 16.07
N LYS A 286 0.82 2.73 15.70
CA LYS A 286 -0.43 3.43 15.35
C LYS A 286 -1.67 2.90 16.06
N PHE A 287 -1.58 1.83 16.86
CA PHE A 287 -2.75 1.15 17.41
C PHE A 287 -3.71 2.08 18.16
N TYR A 288 -3.19 3.02 18.96
CA TYR A 288 -4.02 3.99 19.70
C TYR A 288 -4.51 5.19 18.87
N ARG A 289 -4.03 5.32 17.63
CA ARG A 289 -4.34 6.44 16.72
C ARG A 289 -5.37 6.09 15.66
N LEU A 290 -5.64 4.79 15.45
CA LEU A 290 -6.54 4.26 14.43
C LEU A 290 -7.68 3.49 15.09
N ASN A 291 -8.83 3.42 14.41
CA ASN A 291 -9.97 2.67 14.91
C ASN A 291 -9.70 1.17 14.83
N PRO A 292 -9.67 0.45 15.97
CA PRO A 292 -9.35 -0.98 15.98
C PRO A 292 -10.36 -1.82 15.20
N ARG A 293 -11.62 -1.38 15.09
CA ARG A 293 -12.63 -2.05 14.25
C ARG A 293 -12.22 -2.07 12.78
N TYR A 294 -11.69 -0.96 12.27
CA TYR A 294 -11.30 -0.85 10.86
C TYR A 294 -9.95 -1.52 10.58
N VAL A 295 -9.04 -1.55 11.58
CA VAL A 295 -7.81 -2.36 11.48
C VAL A 295 -8.14 -3.86 11.44
N ASP A 296 -9.05 -4.34 12.29
CA ASP A 296 -9.51 -5.73 12.27
C ASP A 296 -10.21 -6.08 10.95
N ALA A 297 -11.05 -5.18 10.43
CA ALA A 297 -11.66 -5.32 9.12
C ALA A 297 -10.61 -5.43 7.99
N LEU A 298 -9.57 -4.59 8.00
CA LEU A 298 -8.47 -4.68 7.02
C LEU A 298 -7.76 -6.04 7.10
N ILE A 299 -7.46 -6.54 8.30
CA ILE A 299 -6.84 -7.86 8.49
C ILE A 299 -7.72 -8.98 7.93
N LYS A 300 -9.04 -8.91 8.15
CA LYS A 300 -10.01 -9.89 7.64
C LYS A 300 -10.21 -9.86 6.13
N SER A 301 -9.83 -8.76 5.46
CA SER A 301 -9.90 -8.65 4.01
C SER A 301 -8.58 -9.03 3.34
N VAL A 302 -7.47 -8.44 3.77
CA VAL A 302 -6.16 -8.64 3.13
C VAL A 302 -5.46 -9.90 3.63
N GLY A 303 -5.60 -10.22 4.92
CA GLY A 303 -4.87 -11.31 5.58
C GLY A 303 -3.40 -10.98 5.83
N PHE A 304 -2.78 -11.69 6.77
CA PHE A 304 -1.33 -11.54 7.03
C PHE A 304 -0.47 -12.09 5.89
N TYR A 305 -1.02 -13.06 5.15
CA TYR A 305 -0.43 -13.65 3.96
C TYR A 305 -1.47 -13.56 2.83
N PRO A 306 -1.50 -12.44 2.09
CA PRO A 306 -2.51 -12.22 1.07
C PRO A 306 -2.54 -13.32 0.00
N LEU A 307 -3.70 -13.51 -0.60
CA LEU A 307 -3.85 -14.40 -1.75
C LEU A 307 -2.79 -14.06 -2.83
N GLY A 308 -2.15 -15.08 -3.38
CA GLY A 308 -1.10 -14.92 -4.38
C GLY A 308 0.30 -14.62 -3.82
N SER A 309 0.45 -14.38 -2.52
CA SER A 309 1.78 -14.16 -1.92
C SER A 309 2.68 -15.36 -2.08
N TRP A 310 3.95 -15.12 -2.40
CA TRP A 310 4.98 -16.14 -2.33
C TRP A 310 5.50 -16.27 -0.91
N VAL A 311 5.61 -17.50 -0.43
CA VAL A 311 6.04 -17.78 0.94
C VAL A 311 7.09 -18.88 0.96
N LYS A 312 8.06 -18.72 1.85
CA LYS A 312 9.03 -19.76 2.22
C LYS A 312 8.65 -20.34 3.57
N LEU A 313 8.57 -21.65 3.64
CA LEU A 313 8.35 -22.38 4.89
C LEU A 313 9.66 -22.54 5.67
N ASP A 314 9.52 -22.87 6.95
CA ASP A 314 10.65 -23.10 7.86
C ASP A 314 11.47 -24.35 7.52
N ASP A 315 10.86 -25.34 6.90
CA ASP A 315 11.51 -26.51 6.30
C ASP A 315 12.19 -26.25 4.95
N GLY A 316 12.04 -25.03 4.40
CA GLY A 316 12.71 -24.58 3.20
C GLY A 316 11.92 -24.72 1.90
N PHE A 317 10.74 -25.34 1.91
CA PHE A 317 9.86 -25.37 0.75
C PHE A 317 9.38 -23.95 0.39
N VAL A 318 9.13 -23.71 -0.89
CA VAL A 318 8.60 -22.44 -1.39
C VAL A 318 7.31 -22.70 -2.17
N GLY A 319 6.32 -21.85 -1.95
CA GLY A 319 5.02 -21.97 -2.59
C GLY A 319 4.25 -20.66 -2.63
N LYS A 320 3.05 -20.72 -3.21
CA LYS A 320 2.15 -19.58 -3.37
C LYS A 320 0.91 -19.75 -2.50
N VAL A 321 0.47 -18.69 -1.83
CA VAL A 321 -0.79 -18.69 -1.08
C VAL A 321 -1.94 -18.77 -2.08
N VAL A 322 -2.75 -19.82 -1.96
CA VAL A 322 -3.88 -20.08 -2.88
C VAL A 322 -5.24 -19.99 -2.19
N PHE A 323 -5.28 -19.99 -0.86
CA PHE A 323 -6.52 -19.75 -0.11
C PHE A 323 -6.21 -19.20 1.28
N VAL A 324 -7.06 -18.29 1.75
CA VAL A 324 -6.99 -17.69 3.08
C VAL A 324 -8.35 -17.83 3.75
N ASP A 325 -8.36 -18.49 4.91
CA ASP A 325 -9.53 -18.58 5.77
C ASP A 325 -9.58 -17.36 6.70
N LYS A 326 -10.69 -16.61 6.67
CA LYS A 326 -10.88 -15.43 7.52
C LYS A 326 -10.86 -15.78 9.02
N GLN A 327 -11.18 -17.01 9.40
CA GLN A 327 -11.12 -17.46 10.80
C GLN A 327 -9.69 -17.81 11.24
N TYR A 328 -8.80 -18.12 10.30
CA TYR A 328 -7.42 -18.54 10.56
C TYR A 328 -6.42 -17.76 9.68
N PRO A 329 -6.31 -16.43 9.84
CA PRO A 329 -5.57 -15.56 8.92
C PRO A 329 -4.04 -15.78 8.91
N LEU A 330 -3.51 -16.51 9.89
CA LEU A 330 -2.09 -16.91 9.97
C LEU A 330 -1.81 -18.32 9.43
N ARG A 331 -2.84 -19.05 8.97
CA ARG A 331 -2.74 -20.43 8.51
C ARG A 331 -3.36 -20.59 7.11
N PRO A 332 -2.77 -19.98 6.07
CA PRO A 332 -3.27 -20.09 4.72
C PRO A 332 -3.10 -21.51 4.16
N VAL A 333 -3.74 -21.77 3.03
CA VAL A 333 -3.42 -22.93 2.19
C VAL A 333 -2.40 -22.52 1.14
N ILE A 334 -1.30 -23.26 1.07
CA ILE A 334 -0.17 -22.97 0.19
C ILE A 334 -0.09 -24.05 -0.88
N LEU A 335 0.09 -23.65 -2.13
CA LEU A 335 0.52 -24.55 -3.18
C LEU A 335 2.04 -24.54 -3.23
N LEU A 336 2.66 -25.63 -2.77
CA LEU A 336 4.11 -25.82 -2.83
C LEU A 336 4.53 -26.07 -4.27
N LEU A 337 5.56 -25.34 -4.69
CA LEU A 337 6.06 -25.34 -6.06
C LEU A 337 7.55 -25.69 -6.12
N PHE A 338 8.32 -25.40 -5.07
CA PHE A 338 9.73 -25.74 -5.00
C PHE A 338 10.10 -26.44 -3.70
N ASP A 339 11.02 -27.39 -3.79
CA ASP A 339 11.58 -28.09 -2.64
C ASP A 339 12.73 -27.29 -1.96
N PRO A 340 13.25 -27.73 -0.81
CA PRO A 340 14.37 -27.09 -0.14
C PRO A 340 15.68 -27.10 -0.95
N SER A 341 15.79 -28.00 -1.94
CA SER A 341 16.90 -28.04 -2.91
C SER A 341 16.73 -27.05 -4.06
N ARG A 342 15.67 -26.22 -4.01
CA ARG A 342 15.31 -25.17 -4.97
C ARG A 342 14.83 -25.70 -6.32
N LYS A 343 14.53 -27.00 -6.41
CA LYS A 343 14.00 -27.62 -7.62
C LYS A 343 12.48 -27.50 -7.64
N SER A 344 11.93 -27.30 -8.83
CA SER A 344 10.48 -27.35 -9.02
C SER A 344 9.96 -28.76 -8.69
N LEU A 345 8.83 -28.83 -8.01
CA LEU A 345 8.13 -30.08 -7.72
C LEU A 345 7.49 -30.60 -9.00
N GLU A 346 7.68 -31.88 -9.31
CA GLU A 346 7.07 -32.55 -10.47
C GLU A 346 5.53 -32.48 -10.43
N ALA A 347 4.96 -32.48 -9.23
CA ALA A 347 3.54 -32.23 -8.98
C ALA A 347 3.38 -31.21 -7.85
N PRO A 348 2.76 -30.04 -8.10
CA PRO A 348 2.45 -29.07 -7.06
C PRO A 348 1.63 -29.69 -5.91
N LYS A 349 2.01 -29.43 -4.66
CA LYS A 349 1.37 -30.00 -3.48
C LYS A 349 0.59 -28.94 -2.70
N ARG A 350 -0.70 -29.18 -2.47
CA ARG A 350 -1.53 -28.31 -1.59
C ARG A 350 -1.25 -28.63 -0.12
N LEU A 351 -0.79 -27.65 0.63
CA LEU A 351 -0.55 -27.72 2.07
C LEU A 351 -1.58 -26.83 2.80
N ASP A 352 -2.52 -27.45 3.51
CA ASP A 352 -3.44 -26.73 4.39
C ASP A 352 -2.82 -26.55 5.79
N MET A 353 -2.30 -25.36 6.07
CA MET A 353 -1.62 -25.09 7.34
C MET A 353 -2.53 -25.18 8.58
N ARG A 354 -3.86 -25.22 8.41
CA ARG A 354 -4.79 -25.46 9.52
C ARG A 354 -4.72 -26.92 10.01
N LYS A 355 -4.38 -27.85 9.11
CA LYS A 355 -4.23 -29.28 9.39
C LYS A 355 -2.79 -29.65 9.76
N HIS A 356 -1.83 -28.82 9.36
CA HIS A 356 -0.39 -28.98 9.60
C HIS A 356 0.13 -27.87 10.52
N ILE A 357 -0.16 -28.01 11.81
CA ILE A 357 0.10 -26.97 12.83
C ILE A 357 1.60 -26.70 13.06
N GLU A 358 2.43 -27.69 12.76
CA GLU A 358 3.88 -27.67 12.87
C GLU A 358 4.55 -26.78 11.83
N SER A 359 4.00 -26.71 10.61
CA SER A 359 4.54 -25.91 9.53
C SER A 359 4.41 -24.42 9.83
N LYS A 360 5.48 -23.65 9.59
CA LYS A 360 5.47 -22.19 9.78
C LYS A 360 5.95 -21.49 8.52
N ILE A 361 5.34 -20.36 8.21
CA ILE A 361 5.87 -19.45 7.20
C ILE A 361 7.07 -18.72 7.81
N LYS A 362 8.24 -18.93 7.23
CA LYS A 362 9.50 -18.30 7.64
C LYS A 362 9.61 -16.88 7.09
N SER A 363 9.23 -16.66 5.84
CA SER A 363 9.26 -15.35 5.19
C SER A 363 8.30 -15.28 4.00
N ILE A 364 7.84 -14.08 3.69
CA ILE A 364 7.23 -13.73 2.40
C ILE A 364 8.37 -13.44 1.41
N LEU A 365 8.22 -13.83 0.15
CA LEU A 365 9.21 -13.60 -0.91
C LEU A 365 8.65 -12.65 -1.97
N SER A 366 9.49 -11.74 -2.45
CA SER A 366 9.24 -10.96 -3.66
C SER A 366 9.36 -11.83 -4.92
N PRO A 367 8.75 -11.41 -6.05
CA PRO A 367 8.96 -12.09 -7.33
C PRO A 367 10.43 -12.24 -7.71
N GLN A 368 11.27 -11.24 -7.42
CA GLN A 368 12.72 -11.30 -7.69
C GLN A 368 13.42 -12.35 -6.82
N GLU A 369 13.06 -12.45 -5.54
CA GLU A 369 13.61 -13.48 -4.65
C GLU A 369 13.20 -14.88 -5.08
N VAL A 370 11.98 -15.06 -5.60
CA VAL A 370 11.54 -16.35 -6.15
C VAL A 370 12.32 -16.71 -7.40
N ILE A 371 12.55 -15.77 -8.31
CA ILE A 371 13.37 -15.97 -9.51
C ILE A 371 14.80 -16.34 -9.12
N ALA A 372 15.40 -15.61 -8.18
CA ALA A 372 16.74 -15.90 -7.68
C ALA A 372 16.81 -17.27 -6.98
N PHE A 373 15.75 -17.65 -6.27
CA PHE A 373 15.63 -18.96 -5.64
C PHE A 373 15.62 -20.07 -6.69
N SER A 374 14.79 -19.99 -7.73
CA SER A 374 14.70 -21.01 -8.77
C SER A 374 15.94 -21.07 -9.67
N ALA A 375 16.53 -19.92 -10.04
CA ALA A 375 17.66 -19.83 -11.00
C ALA A 375 18.92 -20.55 -10.51
N SER A 376 19.15 -20.60 -9.19
CA SER A 376 20.30 -21.30 -8.61
C SER A 376 20.27 -22.84 -8.77
N SER A 377 19.17 -23.41 -9.24
CA SER A 377 19.06 -24.85 -9.53
C SER A 377 19.52 -25.21 -10.96
N ASP A 378 19.43 -24.30 -11.93
CA ASP A 378 19.75 -24.57 -13.34
C ASP A 378 21.26 -24.53 -13.66
N ASN A 379 22.07 -23.80 -12.89
CA ASN A 379 23.54 -23.82 -13.04
C ASN A 379 24.17 -25.20 -12.76
N SER A 380 23.43 -26.12 -12.11
CA SER A 380 23.86 -27.51 -11.92
C SER A 380 23.55 -28.42 -13.12
N ARG A 381 22.70 -27.99 -14.07
CA ARG A 381 22.41 -28.75 -15.30
C ARG A 381 23.40 -28.44 -16.43
N GLN A 382 23.88 -27.20 -16.55
CA GLN A 382 24.86 -26.85 -17.60
C GLN A 382 26.27 -27.41 -17.36
N GLN A 383 26.69 -27.62 -16.10
CA GLN A 383 28.01 -28.24 -15.83
C GLN A 383 28.05 -29.76 -16.04
N ILE A 384 26.90 -30.44 -16.10
CA ILE A 384 26.84 -31.89 -16.34
C ILE A 384 26.76 -32.19 -17.85
N SER A 385 26.26 -31.27 -18.67
CA SER A 385 26.21 -31.43 -20.14
C SER A 385 27.53 -31.10 -20.86
N GLU A 386 28.47 -30.41 -20.22
CA GLU A 386 29.79 -30.11 -20.80
C GLU A 386 30.90 -31.09 -20.36
N SER A 387 30.55 -32.10 -19.55
CA SER A 387 31.48 -33.13 -19.06
C SER A 387 31.11 -34.56 -19.49
N SER A 388 30.26 -34.70 -20.52
CA SER A 388 29.91 -35.99 -21.15
C SER A 388 30.47 -36.13 -22.55
#